data_AF-A0A4Y3RB86-F1
#
_entry.id   AF-A0A4Y3RB86-F1
#
_cell.length_a   1.000
_cell.length_b   1.000
_cell.length_c   1.000
_cell.angle_alpha   90.00
_cell.angle_beta   90.00
_cell.angle_gamma   90.00
#
_symmetry.space_group_name_H-M   'P 1'
#
loop_
_entity.id
_entity.type
_entity.pdbx_description
1 polymer ?
#
loop_
_entity_poly.entity_id
_entity_poly.type
_entity_poly.pdbx_seq_one_letter_code
_entity_poly.pdbx_strand_id
1 'polypeptide(L)'
;MTEEDAGRASMWPTPVDDVPDLLAAYARPATLLRPTAGDPGPRDSSVGGTLLWPADEPWPVCRAPHVVGKRERLSDGDRELWQEYDRRMKARRRARTRGSSVMRAEEDEARTRIMDGASAIDLKTWERIRTVSEHPATPVPMIPVLQLHARDVPGLPLPEGADLLQLLWCPDDHAEPPGQPHYWGPNVEVRHRAAASVRTVADPPRPEHSKGVYLPRPCVLDPVRVVDLPAEDELPAELVGTAHAWADARAVAYRHLACLRGWKAGGWPSWHLTDLVPIDCACGARMRLLLTLDSGGDPKLTMGRSGELRVFSCPEDLTHPFRLNVQ
;
A
#
# COMPACT_ATOMS: atom_id res chain seq x y z
N MET A 1 -0.36 34.65 -16.47
CA MET A 1 -1.53 33.82 -16.84
C MET A 1 -1.21 33.16 -18.16
N THR A 2 -0.44 32.09 -18.09
CA THR A 2 -0.05 31.26 -19.24
C THR A 2 -0.96 30.03 -19.25
N GLU A 3 -1.18 29.46 -20.43
CA GLU A 3 -2.02 28.28 -20.71
C GLU A 3 -1.58 26.97 -19.99
N GLU A 4 -0.65 27.03 -19.03
CA GLU A 4 -0.25 25.91 -18.17
C GLU A 4 -1.18 25.70 -16.95
N ASP A 5 -2.08 26.64 -16.64
CA ASP A 5 -3.04 26.51 -15.52
C ASP A 5 -4.37 25.81 -15.90
N ALA A 6 -4.56 25.43 -17.17
CA ALA A 6 -5.83 24.89 -17.68
C ALA A 6 -5.88 23.35 -17.83
N GLY A 7 -4.86 22.62 -17.34
CA GLY A 7 -4.64 21.21 -17.65
C GLY A 7 -4.76 20.22 -16.49
N ARG A 8 -5.29 20.60 -15.32
CA ARG A 8 -5.61 19.62 -14.26
C ARG A 8 -7.00 19.03 -14.53
N ALA A 9 -7.09 18.24 -15.61
CA ALA A 9 -8.16 17.27 -15.78
C ALA A 9 -8.34 16.53 -14.44
N SER A 10 -9.59 16.36 -13.99
CA SER A 10 -9.92 15.69 -12.74
C SER A 10 -8.98 14.50 -12.52
N MET A 11 -8.13 14.55 -11.48
CA MET A 11 -7.23 13.46 -11.09
C MET A 11 -8.00 12.19 -10.68
N TRP A 12 -9.33 12.29 -10.68
CA TRP A 12 -10.27 11.26 -10.24
C TRP A 12 -11.01 10.69 -11.44
N PRO A 13 -11.18 9.36 -11.50
CA PRO A 13 -12.01 8.73 -12.51
C PRO A 13 -13.41 9.33 -12.52
N THR A 14 -13.94 9.59 -13.70
CA THR A 14 -15.34 10.00 -13.86
C THR A 14 -16.22 8.78 -13.59
N PRO A 15 -17.22 8.87 -12.69
CA PRO A 15 -18.20 7.81 -12.51
C PRO A 15 -18.86 7.44 -13.83
N VAL A 16 -19.09 6.14 -14.05
CA VAL A 16 -19.78 5.64 -15.23
C VAL A 16 -21.10 5.02 -14.80
N ASP A 17 -22.20 5.59 -15.27
CA ASP A 17 -23.55 5.21 -14.85
C ASP A 17 -24.24 4.25 -15.84
N ASP A 18 -23.64 4.01 -17.01
CA ASP A 18 -24.21 3.23 -18.11
C ASP A 18 -23.38 1.97 -18.43
N VAL A 19 -23.06 1.22 -17.37
CA VAL A 19 -22.41 -0.09 -17.48
C VAL A 19 -23.34 -1.05 -18.25
N PRO A 20 -22.86 -1.76 -19.29
CA PRO A 20 -23.67 -2.69 -20.06
C PRO A 20 -24.20 -3.82 -19.18
N ASP A 21 -25.43 -4.28 -19.45
CA ASP A 21 -26.07 -5.37 -18.69
C ASP A 21 -25.20 -6.63 -18.61
N LEU A 22 -24.45 -6.93 -19.68
CA LEU A 22 -23.52 -8.06 -19.72
C LEU A 22 -22.36 -7.94 -18.71
N LEU A 23 -21.97 -6.72 -18.34
CA LEU A 23 -20.93 -6.44 -17.34
C LEU A 23 -21.51 -6.16 -15.94
N ALA A 24 -22.82 -5.93 -15.83
CA ALA A 24 -23.48 -5.55 -14.58
C ALA A 24 -23.33 -6.62 -13.48
N ALA A 25 -23.21 -7.90 -13.84
CA ALA A 25 -22.96 -8.98 -12.88
C ALA A 25 -21.57 -8.90 -12.20
N TYR A 26 -20.63 -8.17 -12.81
CA TYR A 26 -19.26 -7.97 -12.31
C TYR A 26 -19.04 -6.59 -11.71
N ALA A 27 -19.99 -5.68 -11.92
CA ALA A 27 -20.00 -4.37 -11.29
C ALA A 27 -20.05 -4.50 -9.77
N ARG A 28 -19.14 -3.79 -9.07
CA ARG A 28 -19.16 -3.68 -7.62
C ARG A 28 -19.31 -2.22 -7.21
N PRO A 29 -20.13 -1.91 -6.19
CA PRO A 29 -20.14 -0.58 -5.62
C PRO A 29 -18.79 -0.28 -4.97
N ALA A 30 -18.33 0.95 -5.14
CA ALA A 30 -17.17 1.48 -4.45
C ALA A 30 -17.39 2.96 -4.09
N THR A 31 -16.54 3.48 -3.21
CA THR A 31 -16.50 4.91 -2.90
C THR A 31 -15.07 5.41 -3.03
N LEU A 32 -14.85 6.36 -3.94
CA LEU A 32 -13.58 7.10 -4.03
C LEU A 32 -13.52 8.12 -2.90
N LEU A 33 -12.45 8.13 -2.11
CA LEU A 33 -12.35 8.93 -0.88
C LEU A 33 -11.79 10.34 -1.09
N ARG A 34 -11.03 10.54 -2.17
CA ARG A 34 -10.48 11.83 -2.64
C ARG A 34 -9.90 12.72 -1.52
N PRO A 35 -8.87 12.24 -0.79
CA PRO A 35 -8.28 13.01 0.30
C PRO A 35 -7.72 14.34 -0.21
N THR A 36 -8.01 15.40 0.54
CA THR A 36 -7.41 16.73 0.35
C THR A 36 -6.95 17.26 1.70
N ALA A 37 -5.75 17.83 1.75
CA ALA A 37 -5.21 18.37 2.99
C ALA A 37 -6.18 19.33 3.68
N GLY A 38 -6.36 19.13 4.98
CA GLY A 38 -7.29 19.90 5.80
C GLY A 38 -7.10 19.63 7.28
N ASP A 39 -8.05 20.08 8.09
CA ASP A 39 -8.06 19.88 9.55
C ASP A 39 -9.35 19.15 9.96
N PRO A 40 -9.44 17.83 9.71
CA PRO A 40 -10.63 17.05 10.03
C PRO A 40 -10.83 16.93 11.55
N GLY A 41 -12.07 17.05 11.99
CA GLY A 41 -12.44 16.76 13.38
C GLY A 41 -12.51 15.25 13.65
N PRO A 42 -12.51 14.84 14.94
CA PRO A 42 -12.51 13.43 15.31
C PRO A 42 -13.79 12.68 14.91
N ARG A 43 -14.86 13.37 14.51
CA ARG A 43 -16.13 12.76 14.07
C ARG A 43 -16.31 12.77 12.55
N ASP A 44 -15.28 13.17 11.82
CA ASP A 44 -15.29 13.19 10.37
C ASP A 44 -14.67 11.91 9.81
N SER A 45 -15.13 11.52 8.62
CA SER A 45 -14.34 10.61 7.80
C SER A 45 -13.09 11.34 7.32
N SER A 46 -11.93 10.77 7.56
CA SER A 46 -10.65 11.47 7.44
C SER A 46 -9.49 10.53 7.18
N VAL A 47 -8.40 11.08 6.64
CA VAL A 47 -7.10 10.42 6.58
C VAL A 47 -6.10 11.20 7.43
N GLY A 48 -5.34 10.48 8.26
CA GLY A 48 -4.55 11.08 9.33
C GLY A 48 -5.40 11.85 10.35
N GLY A 49 -4.74 12.66 11.17
CA GLY A 49 -5.42 13.44 12.21
C GLY A 49 -5.91 12.60 13.39
N THR A 50 -6.90 13.12 14.11
CA THR A 50 -7.40 12.52 15.36
C THR A 50 -8.49 11.52 15.06
N LEU A 51 -8.30 10.26 15.50
CA LEU A 51 -9.36 9.25 15.47
C LEU A 51 -10.34 9.46 16.61
N LEU A 52 -11.58 9.02 16.41
CA LEU A 52 -12.58 8.85 17.47
C LEU A 52 -12.22 7.65 18.36
N TRP A 53 -11.11 7.74 19.09
CA TRP A 53 -10.62 6.68 19.97
C TRP A 53 -11.00 6.95 21.43
N PRO A 54 -11.61 6.00 22.16
CA PRO A 54 -11.97 6.21 23.57
C PRO A 54 -10.76 6.37 24.47
N ALA A 55 -10.80 7.34 25.39
CA ALA A 55 -9.74 7.56 26.38
C ALA A 55 -9.53 6.39 27.35
N ASP A 56 -10.53 5.54 27.54
CA ASP A 56 -10.50 4.36 28.41
C ASP A 56 -10.09 3.06 27.68
N GLU A 57 -9.96 3.10 26.35
CA GLU A 57 -9.50 1.96 25.55
C GLU A 57 -7.98 2.06 25.31
N PRO A 58 -7.19 1.01 25.65
CA PRO A 58 -5.76 1.01 25.35
C PRO A 58 -5.46 1.23 23.87
N TRP A 59 -4.50 2.10 23.59
CA TRP A 59 -4.10 2.37 22.21
C TRP A 59 -3.43 1.14 21.56
N PRO A 60 -3.71 0.83 20.28
CA PRO A 60 -3.10 -0.31 19.60
C PRO A 60 -1.58 -0.18 19.46
N VAL A 61 -0.86 -1.26 19.74
CA VAL A 61 0.61 -1.31 19.64
C VAL A 61 1.05 -2.50 18.78
N CYS A 62 2.05 -2.29 17.93
CA CYS A 62 2.69 -3.35 17.16
C CYS A 62 3.78 -4.04 17.98
N ARG A 63 3.81 -5.37 17.90
CA ARG A 63 4.84 -6.24 18.50
C ARG A 63 5.50 -7.16 17.48
N ALA A 64 5.08 -7.07 16.22
CA ALA A 64 5.60 -7.92 15.15
C ALA A 64 7.05 -7.57 14.83
N PRO A 65 7.83 -8.50 14.24
CA PRO A 65 9.18 -8.19 13.78
C PRO A 65 9.20 -7.05 12.76
N HIS A 66 10.09 -6.09 12.98
CA HIS A 66 10.34 -4.96 12.07
C HIS A 66 11.55 -5.24 11.20
N VAL A 67 11.49 -4.77 9.96
CA VAL A 67 12.60 -4.78 9.04
C VAL A 67 13.56 -3.64 9.39
N VAL A 68 14.76 -4.01 9.83
CA VAL A 68 15.83 -3.08 10.20
C VAL A 68 17.07 -3.27 9.33
N GLY A 69 17.74 -2.16 9.03
CA GLY A 69 19.01 -2.15 8.30
C GLY A 69 20.19 -2.21 9.26
N LYS A 70 20.90 -3.33 9.30
CA LYS A 70 22.16 -3.47 10.05
C LYS A 70 23.33 -3.07 9.17
N ARG A 71 24.15 -2.15 9.66
CA ARG A 71 25.34 -1.65 8.97
C ARG A 71 26.58 -2.22 9.61
N GLU A 72 27.48 -2.75 8.80
CA GLU A 72 28.76 -3.29 9.25
C GLU A 72 29.88 -2.78 8.35
N ARG A 73 30.94 -2.25 8.97
CA ARG A 73 32.09 -1.72 8.23
C ARG A 73 32.86 -2.86 7.58
N LEU A 74 33.16 -2.70 6.29
CA LEU A 74 34.05 -3.63 5.59
C LEU A 74 35.48 -3.51 6.12
N SER A 75 36.21 -4.61 6.09
CA SER A 75 37.65 -4.58 6.30
C SER A 75 38.34 -3.76 5.20
N ASP A 76 39.51 -3.19 5.50
CA ASP A 76 40.27 -2.43 4.50
C ASP A 76 40.62 -3.30 3.29
N GLY A 77 40.96 -4.58 3.50
CA GLY A 77 41.23 -5.53 2.42
C GLY A 77 40.00 -5.78 1.52
N ASP A 78 38.81 -5.94 2.11
CA ASP A 78 37.57 -6.12 1.34
C ASP A 78 37.22 -4.87 0.53
N ARG A 79 37.41 -3.70 1.12
CA ARG A 79 37.24 -2.41 0.44
C ARG A 79 38.21 -2.27 -0.73
N GLU A 80 39.50 -2.52 -0.51
CA GLU A 80 40.54 -2.43 -1.56
C GLU A 80 40.24 -3.38 -2.71
N LEU A 81 39.87 -4.63 -2.39
CA LEU A 81 39.51 -5.63 -3.38
C LEU A 81 38.27 -5.22 -4.19
N TRP A 82 37.24 -4.69 -3.53
CA TRP A 82 36.04 -4.16 -4.20
C TRP A 82 36.39 -3.02 -5.16
N GLN A 83 37.23 -2.08 -4.72
CA GLN A 83 37.70 -0.96 -5.55
C GLN A 83 38.56 -1.42 -6.72
N GLU A 84 39.38 -2.46 -6.53
CA GLU A 84 40.15 -3.06 -7.61
C GLU A 84 39.24 -3.65 -8.70
N TYR A 85 38.25 -4.45 -8.31
CA TYR A 85 37.31 -5.05 -9.27
C TYR A 85 36.45 -4.02 -9.99
N ASP A 86 35.99 -2.97 -9.30
CA ASP A 86 35.30 -1.85 -9.95
C ASP A 86 36.20 -1.14 -10.98
N ARG A 87 37.48 -0.90 -10.66
CA ARG A 87 38.46 -0.35 -11.63
C ARG A 87 38.68 -1.27 -12.83
N ARG A 88 38.86 -2.58 -12.60
CA ARG A 88 39.02 -3.58 -13.68
C ARG A 88 37.79 -3.64 -14.58
N MET A 89 36.59 -3.63 -14.01
CA MET A 89 35.33 -3.62 -14.77
C MET A 89 35.19 -2.33 -15.60
N LYS A 90 35.46 -1.16 -15.00
CA LYS A 90 35.44 0.12 -15.71
C LYS A 90 36.47 0.16 -16.84
N ALA A 91 37.67 -0.36 -16.65
CA ALA A 91 38.69 -0.45 -17.69
C ALA A 91 38.23 -1.33 -18.87
N ARG A 92 37.66 -2.51 -18.60
CA ARG A 92 37.08 -3.38 -19.64
C ARG A 92 35.97 -2.71 -20.43
N ARG A 93 35.06 -1.98 -19.75
CA ARG A 93 33.98 -1.21 -20.39
C ARG A 93 34.52 -0.10 -21.29
N ARG A 94 35.53 0.65 -20.83
CA ARG A 94 36.20 1.70 -21.63
C ARG A 94 36.91 1.13 -22.86
N ALA A 95 37.52 -0.04 -22.74
CA ALA A 95 38.17 -0.76 -23.84
C ALA A 95 37.20 -1.43 -24.82
N ARG A 96 35.88 -1.37 -24.56
CA ARG A 96 34.81 -2.01 -25.37
C ARG A 96 35.08 -3.50 -25.63
N THR A 97 35.72 -4.18 -24.69
CA THR A 97 36.04 -5.60 -24.81
C THR A 97 34.75 -6.44 -24.85
N ARG A 98 34.74 -7.52 -25.64
CA ARG A 98 33.64 -8.49 -25.63
C ARG A 98 33.45 -9.05 -24.23
N GLY A 99 32.22 -9.03 -23.72
CA GLY A 99 31.92 -9.44 -22.34
C GLY A 99 32.33 -8.41 -21.27
N SER A 100 32.54 -7.14 -21.63
CA SER A 100 32.95 -6.08 -20.69
C SER A 100 31.95 -5.81 -19.54
N SER A 101 30.72 -6.27 -19.65
CA SER A 101 29.68 -6.23 -18.60
C SER A 101 29.61 -7.50 -17.75
N VAL A 102 30.29 -8.58 -18.14
CA VAL A 102 30.24 -9.87 -17.44
C VAL A 102 31.27 -9.87 -16.33
N MET A 103 30.84 -10.18 -15.10
CA MET A 103 31.76 -10.42 -13.99
C MET A 103 32.47 -11.75 -14.18
N ARG A 104 33.77 -11.75 -13.92
CA ARG A 104 34.55 -12.99 -13.90
C ARG A 104 34.23 -13.78 -12.64
N ALA A 105 34.41 -15.10 -12.68
CA ALA A 105 34.11 -16.01 -11.55
C ALA A 105 34.78 -15.56 -10.24
N GLU A 106 36.09 -15.26 -10.28
CA GLU A 106 36.85 -14.73 -9.12
C GLU A 106 36.23 -13.44 -8.55
N GLU A 107 35.80 -12.52 -9.42
CA GLU A 107 35.19 -11.25 -9.00
C GLU A 107 33.81 -11.51 -8.37
N ASP A 108 33.06 -12.49 -8.90
CA ASP A 108 31.73 -12.85 -8.44
C ASP A 108 31.77 -13.58 -7.09
N GLU A 109 32.72 -14.50 -6.91
CA GLU A 109 33.00 -15.19 -5.65
C GLU A 109 33.39 -14.18 -4.55
N ALA A 110 34.32 -13.28 -4.87
CA ALA A 110 34.74 -12.25 -3.93
C ALA A 110 33.61 -11.26 -3.61
N ARG A 111 32.80 -10.84 -4.60
CA ARG A 111 31.61 -10.01 -4.36
C ARG A 111 30.65 -10.72 -3.41
N THR A 112 30.37 -11.99 -3.67
CA THR A 112 29.46 -12.80 -2.85
C THR A 112 29.96 -12.92 -1.41
N ARG A 113 31.26 -13.18 -1.22
CA ARG A 113 31.90 -13.22 0.11
C ARG A 113 31.87 -11.87 0.82
N ILE A 114 32.16 -10.76 0.14
CA ILE A 114 32.18 -9.42 0.76
C ILE A 114 30.76 -9.02 1.19
N MET A 115 29.78 -9.25 0.31
CA MET A 115 28.38 -8.96 0.59
C MET A 115 27.86 -9.83 1.74
N ASP A 116 28.17 -11.13 1.74
CA ASP A 116 27.77 -12.09 2.79
C ASP A 116 26.28 -11.92 3.16
N GLY A 117 25.41 -11.98 2.14
CA GLY A 117 23.96 -11.79 2.29
C GLY A 117 23.49 -10.33 2.51
N ALA A 118 24.37 -9.34 2.48
CA ALA A 118 23.98 -7.93 2.46
C ALA A 118 23.22 -7.57 1.18
N SER A 119 22.28 -6.64 1.31
CA SER A 119 21.49 -6.11 0.19
C SER A 119 22.20 -4.96 -0.54
N ALA A 120 23.10 -4.25 0.15
CA ALA A 120 23.87 -3.15 -0.43
C ALA A 120 25.19 -2.89 0.30
N ILE A 121 26.06 -2.08 -0.31
CA ILE A 121 27.21 -1.43 0.33
C ILE A 121 27.05 0.09 0.16
N ASP A 122 27.15 0.83 1.26
CA ASP A 122 27.33 2.27 1.21
C ASP A 122 28.78 2.57 0.83
N LEU A 123 29.01 3.02 -0.41
CA LEU A 123 30.35 3.30 -0.93
C LEU A 123 30.99 4.57 -0.34
N LYS A 124 30.26 5.38 0.44
CA LYS A 124 30.83 6.52 1.16
C LYS A 124 31.40 6.07 2.51
N THR A 125 30.66 5.26 3.25
CA THR A 125 31.07 4.78 4.58
C THR A 125 31.77 3.43 4.55
N TRP A 126 31.75 2.74 3.41
CA TRP A 126 32.21 1.36 3.21
C TRP A 126 31.58 0.39 4.20
N GLU A 127 30.28 0.54 4.40
CA GLU A 127 29.47 -0.33 5.25
C GLU A 127 28.58 -1.20 4.39
N ARG A 128 28.62 -2.51 4.60
CA ARG A 128 27.60 -3.41 4.06
C ARG A 128 26.33 -3.28 4.89
N ILE A 129 25.19 -3.30 4.20
CA ILE A 129 23.87 -3.12 4.78
C ILE A 129 23.11 -4.43 4.64
N ARG A 130 22.77 -5.05 5.76
CA ARG A 130 21.90 -6.23 5.83
C ARG A 130 20.51 -5.83 6.26
N THR A 131 19.53 -6.45 5.65
CA THR A 131 18.14 -6.29 6.02
C THR A 131 17.74 -7.50 6.85
N VAL A 132 17.34 -7.29 8.10
CA VAL A 132 16.94 -8.36 9.02
C VAL A 132 15.61 -8.02 9.68
N SER A 133 14.86 -9.04 10.08
CA SER A 133 13.61 -8.88 10.84
C SER A 133 13.89 -9.07 12.34
N GLU A 134 13.61 -8.05 13.14
CA GLU A 134 13.86 -8.06 14.59
C GLU A 134 12.64 -7.60 15.38
N HIS A 135 12.39 -8.22 16.52
CA HIS A 135 11.34 -7.76 17.42
C HIS A 135 11.74 -6.42 18.04
N PRO A 136 10.84 -5.43 18.08
CA PRO A 136 11.13 -4.17 18.73
C PRO A 136 11.29 -4.38 20.24
N ALA A 137 12.22 -3.64 20.86
CA ALA A 137 12.51 -3.75 22.29
C ALA A 137 11.30 -3.33 23.16
N THR A 138 10.51 -2.37 22.68
CA THR A 138 9.24 -1.94 23.25
C THR A 138 8.15 -1.99 22.18
N PRO A 139 6.89 -2.26 22.55
CA PRO A 139 5.78 -2.23 21.60
C PRO A 139 5.64 -0.85 20.98
N VAL A 140 5.51 -0.78 19.65
CA VAL A 140 5.45 0.49 18.92
C VAL A 140 3.99 0.94 18.80
N PRO A 141 3.62 2.12 19.31
CA PRO A 141 2.27 2.64 19.11
C PRO A 141 1.94 2.80 17.62
N MET A 142 0.80 2.25 17.21
CA MET A 142 0.35 2.36 15.83
C MET A 142 -0.13 3.79 15.54
N ILE A 143 0.13 4.29 14.34
CA ILE A 143 -0.29 5.63 13.94
C ILE A 143 -1.69 5.58 13.32
N PRO A 144 -2.52 6.62 13.55
CA PRO A 144 -3.83 6.72 12.93
C PRO A 144 -3.71 7.03 11.44
N VAL A 145 -4.44 6.28 10.60
CA VAL A 145 -4.34 6.41 9.15
C VAL A 145 -5.64 6.83 8.51
N LEU A 146 -6.73 6.15 8.85
CA LEU A 146 -8.01 6.35 8.18
C LEU A 146 -9.16 6.15 9.17
N GLN A 147 -10.16 6.99 9.06
CA GLN A 147 -11.45 6.84 9.72
C GLN A 147 -12.56 7.00 8.68
N LEU A 148 -13.51 6.07 8.64
CA LEU A 148 -14.65 6.10 7.73
C LEU A 148 -15.95 5.86 8.48
N HIS A 149 -16.88 6.80 8.37
CA HIS A 149 -18.25 6.61 8.81
C HIS A 149 -19.09 5.94 7.74
N ALA A 150 -20.01 5.06 8.16
CA ALA A 150 -20.95 4.37 7.29
C ALA A 150 -21.81 5.33 6.43
N ARG A 151 -22.11 6.53 6.97
CA ARG A 151 -22.88 7.57 6.26
C ARG A 151 -22.17 8.13 5.02
N ASP A 152 -20.83 8.13 5.05
CA ASP A 152 -19.97 8.70 4.01
C ASP A 152 -19.57 7.62 2.99
N VAL A 153 -19.60 6.35 3.39
CA VAL A 153 -19.26 5.18 2.56
C VAL A 153 -20.40 4.15 2.61
N PRO A 154 -21.47 4.34 1.82
CA PRO A 154 -22.59 3.39 1.79
C PRO A 154 -22.14 1.99 1.34
N GLY A 155 -22.54 0.96 2.07
CA GLY A 155 -22.17 -0.44 1.79
C GLY A 155 -20.81 -0.86 2.37
N LEU A 156 -20.16 0.00 3.17
CA LEU A 156 -18.98 -0.40 3.96
C LEU A 156 -19.35 -1.60 4.86
N PRO A 157 -18.67 -2.75 4.75
CA PRO A 157 -18.95 -3.88 5.61
C PRO A 157 -18.56 -3.55 7.05
N LEU A 158 -19.54 -3.56 7.95
CA LEU A 158 -19.40 -3.27 9.36
C LEU A 158 -20.12 -4.35 10.18
N PRO A 159 -19.59 -4.75 11.34
CA PRO A 159 -20.32 -5.57 12.31
C PRO A 159 -21.61 -4.89 12.78
N GLU A 160 -22.56 -5.68 13.28
CA GLU A 160 -23.80 -5.16 13.82
C GLU A 160 -23.55 -4.13 14.94
N GLY A 161 -24.24 -2.99 14.87
CA GLY A 161 -24.10 -1.89 15.82
C GLY A 161 -22.90 -0.96 15.61
N ALA A 162 -22.00 -1.26 14.68
CA ALA A 162 -20.90 -0.36 14.31
C ALA A 162 -21.30 0.56 13.15
N ASP A 163 -20.88 1.82 13.22
CA ASP A 163 -21.06 2.84 12.17
C ASP A 163 -19.74 3.54 11.79
N LEU A 164 -18.62 3.03 12.30
CA LEU A 164 -17.28 3.57 12.13
C LEU A 164 -16.26 2.45 11.89
N LEU A 165 -15.47 2.58 10.82
CA LEU A 165 -14.25 1.82 10.57
C LEU A 165 -13.03 2.72 10.80
N GLN A 166 -12.04 2.22 11.54
CA GLN A 166 -10.77 2.88 11.78
C GLN A 166 -9.63 1.96 11.37
N LEU A 167 -8.65 2.51 10.67
CA LEU A 167 -7.41 1.84 10.30
C LEU A 167 -6.23 2.55 10.94
N LEU A 168 -5.42 1.77 11.65
CA LEU A 168 -4.13 2.17 12.18
C LEU A 168 -3.05 1.29 11.56
N TRP A 169 -1.80 1.75 11.54
CA TRP A 169 -0.70 0.88 11.14
C TRP A 169 0.57 1.12 11.94
N CYS A 170 1.48 0.16 11.93
CA CYS A 170 2.83 0.33 12.45
C CYS A 170 3.60 1.29 11.53
N PRO A 171 4.33 2.28 12.07
CA PRO A 171 5.10 3.23 11.27
C PRO A 171 6.44 2.67 10.73
N ASP A 172 6.61 1.34 10.73
CA ASP A 172 7.81 0.62 10.29
C ASP A 172 7.47 -0.50 9.30
N ASP A 173 8.49 -0.94 8.55
CA ASP A 173 8.33 -2.02 7.57
C ASP A 173 8.33 -3.38 8.25
N HIS A 174 7.53 -4.29 7.71
CA HIS A 174 7.45 -5.68 8.11
C HIS A 174 7.64 -6.56 6.88
N ALA A 175 8.41 -7.63 7.03
CA ALA A 175 8.51 -8.70 6.05
C ALA A 175 7.72 -9.88 6.59
N GLU A 176 6.60 -10.20 5.94
CA GLU A 176 5.69 -11.29 6.30
C GLU A 176 5.24 -11.27 7.78
N PRO A 177 4.60 -10.19 8.27
CA PRO A 177 4.08 -10.16 9.63
C PRO A 177 3.02 -11.27 9.83
N PRO A 178 2.71 -11.64 11.09
CA PRO A 178 1.79 -12.73 11.39
C PRO A 178 0.47 -12.65 10.60
N GLY A 179 0.15 -13.72 9.87
CA GLY A 179 -1.06 -13.80 9.04
C GLY A 179 -0.96 -13.17 7.65
N GLN A 180 0.20 -12.59 7.27
CA GLN A 180 0.39 -11.88 6.00
C GLN A 180 1.60 -12.43 5.21
N PRO A 181 1.51 -13.63 4.61
CA PRO A 181 2.60 -14.18 3.80
C PRO A 181 2.83 -13.35 2.53
N HIS A 182 4.07 -13.33 2.04
CA HIS A 182 4.50 -12.59 0.84
C HIS A 182 4.17 -11.10 0.85
N TYR A 183 4.14 -10.52 2.05
CA TYR A 183 3.84 -9.11 2.27
C TYR A 183 5.08 -8.33 2.69
N TRP A 184 5.23 -7.12 2.15
CA TRP A 184 6.23 -6.16 2.59
C TRP A 184 5.60 -4.77 2.75
N GLY A 185 5.54 -4.26 3.97
CA GLY A 185 4.95 -2.95 4.25
C GLY A 185 4.59 -2.76 5.72
N PRO A 186 3.76 -1.76 6.05
CA PRO A 186 3.35 -1.53 7.43
C PRO A 186 2.39 -2.62 7.90
N ASN A 187 2.50 -3.07 9.16
CA ASN A 187 1.50 -3.96 9.74
C ASN A 187 0.25 -3.15 10.12
N VAL A 188 -0.95 -3.68 9.84
CA VAL A 188 -2.21 -2.93 9.93
C VAL A 188 -3.06 -3.44 11.10
N GLU A 189 -3.85 -2.56 11.70
CA GLU A 189 -4.91 -2.87 12.64
C GLU A 189 -6.20 -2.20 12.14
N VAL A 190 -7.30 -2.97 12.08
CA VAL A 190 -8.63 -2.48 11.72
C VAL A 190 -9.55 -2.59 12.93
N ARG A 191 -10.25 -1.50 13.25
CA ARG A 191 -11.19 -1.41 14.37
C ARG A 191 -12.56 -0.95 13.89
N HIS A 192 -13.58 -1.58 14.42
CA HIS A 192 -14.97 -1.20 14.20
C HIS A 192 -15.57 -0.75 15.53
N ARG A 193 -16.35 0.33 15.51
CA ARG A 193 -17.04 0.81 16.71
C ARG A 193 -18.32 1.57 16.39
N ALA A 194 -19.16 1.72 17.40
CA ALA A 194 -20.25 2.68 17.40
C ALA A 194 -19.70 4.06 17.79
N ALA A 195 -19.71 5.03 16.88
CA ALA A 195 -19.20 6.37 17.10
C ALA A 195 -19.87 7.06 18.30
N ALA A 196 -21.17 6.79 18.51
CA ALA A 196 -21.93 7.33 19.63
C ALA A 196 -21.47 6.83 21.01
N SER A 197 -20.73 5.71 21.09
CA SER A 197 -20.21 5.21 22.37
C SER A 197 -19.01 6.00 22.88
N VAL A 198 -18.31 6.74 21.99
CA VAL A 198 -17.10 7.49 22.34
C VAL A 198 -17.48 8.86 22.91
N ARG A 199 -17.22 9.05 24.21
CA ARG A 199 -17.52 10.30 24.93
C ARG A 199 -16.31 11.22 25.03
N THR A 200 -15.16 10.65 25.39
CA THR A 200 -13.88 11.36 25.53
C THR A 200 -12.89 10.75 24.56
N VAL A 201 -12.27 11.60 23.75
CA VAL A 201 -11.32 11.20 22.72
C VAL A 201 -9.91 11.18 23.31
N ALA A 202 -9.17 10.10 23.06
CA ALA A 202 -7.77 9.97 23.44
C ALA A 202 -6.87 10.74 22.47
N ASP A 203 -5.80 11.35 23.00
CA ASP A 203 -4.70 11.80 22.15
C ASP A 203 -3.85 10.59 21.71
N PRO A 204 -3.51 10.48 20.41
CA PRO A 204 -2.69 9.38 19.93
C PRO A 204 -1.28 9.47 20.55
N PRO A 205 -0.75 8.39 21.14
CA PRO A 205 0.63 8.33 21.58
C PRO A 205 1.58 8.50 20.38
N ARG A 206 2.69 9.22 20.60
CA ARG A 206 3.72 9.41 19.56
C ARG A 206 4.72 8.24 19.60
N PRO A 207 4.93 7.52 18.49
CA PRO A 207 5.98 6.51 18.44
C PRO A 207 7.37 7.18 18.48
N GLU A 208 8.35 6.49 19.08
CA GLU A 208 9.73 6.99 19.19
C GLU A 208 10.41 7.10 17.82
N HIS A 209 10.14 6.12 16.96
CA HIS A 209 10.61 6.07 15.57
C HIS A 209 9.41 5.98 14.63
N SER A 210 9.49 6.68 13.50
CA SER A 210 8.52 6.55 12.42
C SER A 210 9.14 6.86 11.07
N LYS A 211 8.84 6.02 10.07
CA LYS A 211 9.18 6.33 8.69
C LYS A 211 8.22 7.41 8.19
N GLY A 212 8.76 8.57 7.79
CA GLY A 212 7.96 9.70 7.33
C GLY A 212 7.00 9.38 6.18
N VAL A 213 7.36 8.39 5.35
CA VAL A 213 6.52 7.89 4.24
C VAL A 213 5.21 7.22 4.68
N TYR A 214 5.09 6.85 5.96
CA TYR A 214 3.90 6.26 6.56
C TYR A 214 3.08 7.23 7.41
N LEU A 215 3.55 8.47 7.60
CA LEU A 215 2.82 9.48 8.36
C LEU A 215 1.89 10.26 7.43
N PRO A 216 0.57 10.04 7.48
CA PRO A 216 -0.35 10.78 6.63
C PRO A 216 -0.42 12.25 7.09
N ARG A 217 -0.43 13.16 6.14
CA ARG A 217 -0.91 14.51 6.37
C ARG A 217 -2.42 14.46 6.65
N PRO A 218 -2.94 15.16 7.68
CA PRO A 218 -4.37 15.25 7.92
C PRO A 218 -5.12 15.75 6.68
N CYS A 219 -6.17 15.02 6.31
CA CYS A 219 -6.99 15.29 5.14
C CYS A 219 -8.47 15.13 5.46
N VAL A 220 -9.27 16.06 4.94
CA VAL A 220 -10.72 15.86 4.78
C VAL A 220 -10.97 14.97 3.55
N LEU A 221 -12.08 14.25 3.55
CA LEU A 221 -12.48 13.38 2.45
C LEU A 221 -13.64 14.00 1.66
N ASP A 222 -13.68 13.68 0.37
CA ASP A 222 -14.76 14.05 -0.55
C ASP A 222 -15.28 12.76 -1.23
N PRO A 223 -16.10 11.97 -0.49
CA PRO A 223 -16.51 10.64 -0.89
C PRO A 223 -17.42 10.68 -2.12
N VAL A 224 -17.09 9.90 -3.15
CA VAL A 224 -17.91 9.75 -4.36
C VAL A 224 -18.23 8.29 -4.59
N ARG A 225 -19.53 7.99 -4.64
CA ARG A 225 -20.02 6.67 -5.02
C ARG A 225 -19.76 6.43 -6.50
N VAL A 226 -19.21 5.26 -6.79
CA VAL A 226 -18.90 4.81 -8.15
C VAL A 226 -19.25 3.33 -8.29
N VAL A 227 -19.41 2.92 -9.53
CA VAL A 227 -19.38 1.50 -9.90
C VAL A 227 -17.98 1.19 -10.39
N ASP A 228 -17.42 0.10 -9.89
CA ASP A 228 -16.10 -0.38 -10.27
C ASP A 228 -16.20 -1.73 -10.96
N LEU A 229 -15.32 -1.96 -11.92
CA LEU A 229 -15.28 -3.15 -12.76
C LEU A 229 -13.98 -3.93 -12.53
N PRO A 230 -13.99 -5.25 -12.70
CA PRO A 230 -12.81 -6.09 -12.50
C PRO A 230 -11.71 -5.82 -13.52
N ALA A 231 -10.49 -6.31 -13.24
CA ALA A 231 -9.47 -6.39 -14.27
C ALA A 231 -9.94 -7.27 -15.44
N GLU A 232 -9.37 -7.08 -16.62
CA GLU A 232 -9.66 -7.90 -17.80
C GLU A 232 -9.45 -9.40 -17.51
N ASP A 233 -8.39 -9.74 -16.78
CA ASP A 233 -8.07 -11.11 -16.36
C ASP A 233 -9.08 -11.72 -15.36
N GLU A 234 -9.95 -10.90 -14.76
CA GLU A 234 -11.05 -11.32 -13.87
C GLU A 234 -12.39 -11.44 -14.61
N LEU A 235 -12.44 -11.09 -15.91
CA LEU A 235 -13.63 -11.28 -16.75
C LEU A 235 -13.63 -12.67 -17.43
N PRO A 236 -14.81 -13.25 -17.67
CA PRO A 236 -14.95 -14.33 -18.65
C PRO A 236 -14.45 -13.90 -20.03
N ALA A 237 -13.80 -14.82 -20.74
CA ALA A 237 -13.19 -14.55 -22.05
C ALA A 237 -14.21 -14.01 -23.07
N GLU A 238 -15.46 -14.46 -23.00
CA GLU A 238 -16.55 -14.02 -23.86
C GLU A 238 -16.98 -12.55 -23.61
N LEU A 239 -16.69 -12.00 -22.44
CA LEU A 239 -17.05 -10.62 -22.08
C LEU A 239 -15.95 -9.60 -22.39
N VAL A 240 -14.71 -10.05 -22.56
CA VAL A 240 -13.55 -9.18 -22.84
C VAL A 240 -13.79 -8.30 -24.08
N GLY A 241 -14.27 -8.89 -25.18
CA GLY A 241 -14.58 -8.14 -26.41
C GLY A 241 -15.68 -7.08 -26.20
N THR A 242 -16.70 -7.40 -25.40
CA THR A 242 -17.76 -6.45 -25.03
C THR A 242 -17.21 -5.29 -24.20
N ALA A 243 -16.34 -5.58 -23.24
CA ALA A 243 -15.70 -4.59 -22.38
C ALA A 243 -14.82 -3.61 -23.18
N HIS A 244 -14.02 -4.12 -24.13
CA HIS A 244 -13.24 -3.26 -25.03
C HIS A 244 -14.13 -2.43 -25.94
N ALA A 245 -15.12 -3.02 -26.61
CA ALA A 245 -16.01 -2.27 -27.49
C ALA A 245 -16.77 -1.15 -26.75
N TRP A 246 -17.20 -1.42 -25.52
CA TRP A 246 -17.84 -0.43 -24.65
C TRP A 246 -16.90 0.71 -24.25
N ALA A 247 -15.64 0.40 -23.92
CA ALA A 247 -14.63 1.41 -23.58
C ALA A 247 -14.20 2.22 -24.83
N ASP A 248 -14.01 1.56 -25.97
CA ASP A 248 -13.63 2.17 -27.24
C ASP A 248 -14.70 3.14 -27.76
N ALA A 249 -15.99 2.84 -27.54
CA ALA A 249 -17.09 3.76 -27.84
C ALA A 249 -17.02 5.08 -27.04
N ARG A 250 -16.25 5.11 -25.95
CA ARG A 250 -15.94 6.29 -25.12
C ARG A 250 -14.54 6.86 -25.39
N ALA A 251 -13.84 6.35 -26.40
CA ALA A 251 -12.46 6.71 -26.73
C ALA A 251 -11.47 6.53 -25.56
N VAL A 252 -11.69 5.52 -24.71
CA VAL A 252 -10.80 5.17 -23.59
C VAL A 252 -10.54 3.66 -23.57
N ALA A 253 -9.37 3.24 -23.08
CA ALA A 253 -9.12 1.80 -22.89
C ALA A 253 -9.84 1.28 -21.65
N TYR A 254 -10.31 0.02 -21.68
CA TYR A 254 -11.06 -0.63 -20.59
C TYR A 254 -10.37 -0.50 -19.22
N ARG A 255 -9.04 -0.64 -19.17
CA ARG A 255 -8.23 -0.46 -17.96
C ARG A 255 -8.35 0.90 -17.26
N HIS A 256 -8.94 1.91 -17.91
CA HIS A 256 -9.23 3.23 -17.32
C HIS A 256 -10.64 3.31 -16.74
N LEU A 257 -11.51 2.35 -17.06
CA LEU A 257 -12.89 2.21 -16.56
C LEU A 257 -13.03 1.08 -15.53
N ALA A 258 -12.00 0.26 -15.38
CA ALA A 258 -11.90 -0.85 -14.44
C ALA A 258 -10.82 -0.62 -13.38
N CYS A 259 -10.95 -1.30 -12.25
CA CYS A 259 -10.05 -1.22 -11.10
C CYS A 259 -9.74 0.25 -10.75
N LEU A 260 -10.78 1.05 -10.55
CA LEU A 260 -10.66 2.51 -10.41
C LEU A 260 -9.57 2.89 -9.40
N ARG A 261 -8.65 3.76 -9.83
CA ARG A 261 -7.45 4.14 -9.08
C ARG A 261 -7.73 5.12 -7.95
N GLY A 262 -6.75 5.28 -7.07
CA GLY A 262 -6.80 6.22 -5.96
C GLY A 262 -7.32 5.59 -4.67
N TRP A 263 -7.48 6.46 -3.67
CA TRP A 263 -8.03 6.07 -2.38
C TRP A 263 -9.49 5.65 -2.52
N LYS A 264 -9.79 4.41 -2.15
CA LYS A 264 -11.10 3.80 -2.42
C LYS A 264 -11.51 2.81 -1.34
N ALA A 265 -12.80 2.77 -1.02
CA ALA A 265 -13.44 1.72 -0.24
C ALA A 265 -14.31 0.84 -1.14
N GLY A 266 -14.18 -0.48 -1.04
CA GLY A 266 -14.89 -1.43 -1.91
C GLY A 266 -14.35 -1.50 -3.34
N GLY A 267 -15.18 -2.04 -4.25
CA GLY A 267 -14.83 -2.21 -5.67
C GLY A 267 -13.92 -3.39 -5.97
N TRP A 268 -12.99 -3.19 -6.91
CA TRP A 268 -12.02 -4.17 -7.38
C TRP A 268 -10.58 -3.70 -7.15
N PRO A 269 -9.67 -4.62 -6.76
CA PRO A 269 -8.25 -4.33 -6.69
C PRO A 269 -7.67 -4.21 -8.11
N SER A 270 -6.59 -3.45 -8.27
CA SER A 270 -5.81 -3.48 -9.51
C SER A 270 -4.68 -4.50 -9.41
N TRP A 271 -4.30 -5.12 -10.52
CA TRP A 271 -3.17 -6.06 -10.63
C TRP A 271 -2.17 -5.56 -11.68
N HIS A 272 -1.94 -4.24 -11.72
CA HIS A 272 -1.23 -3.63 -12.85
C HIS A 272 0.30 -3.76 -12.78
N LEU A 273 0.85 -4.27 -11.66
CA LEU A 273 2.30 -4.48 -11.45
C LEU A 273 2.67 -5.96 -11.29
N THR A 274 1.70 -6.84 -11.09
CA THR A 274 1.92 -8.29 -10.89
C THR A 274 0.82 -9.06 -11.58
N ASP A 275 1.04 -10.35 -11.80
CA ASP A 275 -0.06 -11.23 -12.17
C ASP A 275 -1.18 -11.23 -11.12
N LEU A 276 -2.37 -11.62 -11.54
CA LEU A 276 -3.52 -11.79 -10.66
C LEU A 276 -3.20 -12.87 -9.62
N VAL A 277 -3.23 -12.49 -8.35
CA VAL A 277 -3.07 -13.43 -7.23
C VAL A 277 -4.38 -13.57 -6.48
N PRO A 278 -4.97 -14.77 -6.47
CA PRO A 278 -6.13 -15.01 -5.65
C PRO A 278 -5.84 -14.85 -4.15
N ILE A 279 -6.54 -13.92 -3.49
CA ILE A 279 -6.61 -13.81 -2.03
C ILE A 279 -7.90 -14.47 -1.51
N ASP A 280 -7.72 -15.62 -0.89
CA ASP A 280 -8.82 -16.41 -0.33
C ASP A 280 -8.76 -16.45 1.19
N CYS A 281 -9.94 -16.50 1.82
CA CYS A 281 -10.07 -16.64 3.26
C CYS A 281 -9.84 -18.10 3.68
N ALA A 282 -9.49 -18.32 4.94
CA ALA A 282 -9.39 -19.66 5.51
C ALA A 282 -10.70 -20.47 5.44
N CYS A 283 -11.86 -19.81 5.33
CA CYS A 283 -13.15 -20.47 5.11
C CYS A 283 -13.40 -20.89 3.66
N GLY A 284 -12.49 -20.59 2.72
CA GLY A 284 -12.61 -20.90 1.30
C GLY A 284 -13.30 -19.82 0.46
N ALA A 285 -13.85 -18.76 1.09
CA ALA A 285 -14.45 -17.65 0.35
C ALA A 285 -13.38 -16.76 -0.30
N ARG A 286 -13.65 -16.34 -1.54
CA ARG A 286 -12.91 -15.28 -2.24
C ARG A 286 -12.98 -13.99 -1.44
N MET A 287 -11.86 -13.46 -0.97
CA MET A 287 -11.88 -12.20 -0.22
C MET A 287 -12.21 -11.03 -1.13
N ARG A 288 -12.86 -10.00 -0.57
CA ARG A 288 -13.23 -8.78 -1.28
C ARG A 288 -12.33 -7.63 -0.87
N LEU A 289 -12.09 -6.72 -1.80
CA LEU A 289 -11.38 -5.48 -1.51
C LEU A 289 -12.21 -4.67 -0.51
N LEU A 290 -11.62 -4.39 0.65
CA LEU A 290 -12.17 -3.50 1.66
C LEU A 290 -11.68 -2.07 1.41
N LEU A 291 -10.36 -1.89 1.26
CA LEU A 291 -9.73 -0.57 1.10
C LEU A 291 -8.56 -0.62 0.13
N THR A 292 -8.38 0.47 -0.63
CA THR A 292 -7.14 0.82 -1.35
C THR A 292 -6.62 2.13 -0.79
N LEU A 293 -5.37 2.12 -0.33
CA LEU A 293 -4.62 3.28 0.16
C LEU A 293 -3.49 3.54 -0.83
N ASP A 294 -3.63 4.62 -1.59
CA ASP A 294 -2.75 4.92 -2.72
C ASP A 294 -1.58 5.84 -2.31
N SER A 295 -0.43 5.67 -2.96
CA SER A 295 0.69 6.59 -2.84
C SER A 295 0.43 7.87 -3.64
N GLY A 296 1.19 8.93 -3.35
CA GLY A 296 1.23 10.11 -4.22
C GLY A 296 0.84 11.38 -3.49
N GLY A 297 -0.08 12.14 -4.07
CA GLY A 297 -0.47 13.52 -3.72
C GLY A 297 -0.87 13.74 -2.26
N ASP A 298 -2.05 14.26 -1.96
CA ASP A 298 -2.54 14.14 -0.58
C ASP A 298 -2.98 12.68 -0.35
N PRO A 299 -2.70 12.06 0.81
CA PRO A 299 -2.15 12.58 2.08
C PRO A 299 -0.60 12.54 2.21
N LYS A 300 0.14 12.48 1.09
CA LYS A 300 1.61 12.42 0.99
C LYS A 300 2.23 11.14 1.55
N LEU A 301 1.54 10.02 1.34
CA LEU A 301 2.03 8.70 1.70
C LEU A 301 2.79 8.04 0.54
N THR A 302 3.70 7.14 0.88
CA THR A 302 4.39 6.30 -0.09
C THR A 302 4.44 4.86 0.42
N MET A 303 3.72 3.98 -0.26
CA MET A 303 3.70 2.55 -0.02
C MET A 303 4.73 1.88 -0.94
N GLY A 304 5.66 1.11 -0.38
CA GLY A 304 6.65 0.39 -1.17
C GLY A 304 7.41 1.28 -2.16
N ARG A 305 7.26 1.01 -3.46
CA ARG A 305 7.89 1.78 -4.55
C ARG A 305 6.92 2.75 -5.21
N SER A 306 6.18 3.52 -4.42
CA SER A 306 5.08 4.40 -4.86
C SER A 306 3.88 3.64 -5.42
N GLY A 307 3.52 2.58 -4.70
CA GLY A 307 2.45 1.66 -5.02
C GLY A 307 1.16 1.90 -4.21
N GLU A 308 0.35 0.86 -4.09
CA GLU A 308 -0.91 0.86 -3.34
C GLU A 308 -0.86 -0.19 -2.23
N LEU A 309 -1.35 0.15 -1.02
CA LEU A 309 -1.68 -0.84 0.00
C LEU A 309 -3.16 -1.20 -0.11
N ARG A 310 -3.46 -2.49 -0.12
CA ARG A 310 -4.83 -3.01 -0.21
C ARG A 310 -5.14 -3.89 0.99
N VAL A 311 -6.34 -3.69 1.52
CA VAL A 311 -6.91 -4.48 2.62
C VAL A 311 -8.07 -5.29 2.05
N PHE A 312 -8.06 -6.59 2.32
CA PHE A 312 -9.10 -7.52 1.90
C PHE A 312 -9.81 -8.10 3.10
N SER A 313 -11.13 -8.20 3.04
CA SER A 313 -11.96 -8.84 4.08
C SER A 313 -12.74 -10.03 3.53
N CYS A 314 -13.08 -10.96 4.42
CA CYS A 314 -13.95 -12.08 4.10
C CYS A 314 -15.38 -11.55 3.89
N PRO A 315 -16.08 -11.92 2.79
CA PRO A 315 -17.45 -11.50 2.58
C PRO A 315 -18.47 -12.26 3.44
N GLU A 316 -18.12 -13.44 3.96
CA GLU A 316 -19.02 -14.30 4.73
C GLU A 316 -19.01 -13.98 6.23
N ASP A 317 -17.86 -13.57 6.76
CA ASP A 317 -17.68 -13.29 8.19
C ASP A 317 -16.55 -12.26 8.40
N LEU A 318 -16.92 -11.08 8.93
CA LEU A 318 -15.97 -9.98 9.18
C LEU A 318 -15.07 -10.23 10.39
N THR A 319 -15.32 -11.28 11.18
CA THR A 319 -14.42 -11.69 12.27
C THR A 319 -13.21 -12.49 11.76
N HIS A 320 -13.27 -13.00 10.53
CA HIS A 320 -12.13 -13.65 9.91
C HIS A 320 -10.99 -12.65 9.66
N PRO A 321 -9.72 -13.08 9.80
CA PRO A 321 -8.58 -12.21 9.56
C PRO A 321 -8.58 -11.58 8.16
N PHE A 322 -8.33 -10.27 8.10
CA PHE A 322 -8.11 -9.57 6.84
C PHE A 322 -6.75 -9.97 6.21
N ARG A 323 -6.60 -9.71 4.91
CA ARG A 323 -5.35 -9.91 4.19
C ARG A 323 -4.85 -8.61 3.59
N LEU A 324 -3.53 -8.46 3.56
CA LEU A 324 -2.84 -7.29 3.02
C LEU A 324 -2.12 -7.64 1.73
N ASN A 325 -2.06 -6.66 0.84
CA ASN A 325 -1.24 -6.70 -0.36
C ASN A 325 -0.65 -5.31 -0.59
N VAL A 326 0.61 -5.25 -1.00
CA VAL A 326 1.26 -4.02 -1.48
C VAL A 326 1.78 -4.31 -2.88
N GLN A 327 1.51 -3.40 -3.81
CA GLN A 327 2.04 -3.41 -5.17
C GLN A 327 2.57 -2.03 -5.49
#